data_AF-R7XWX4-F1
#
_entry.id   AF-R7XWX4-F1
#
_cell.length_a   1.000
_cell.length_b   1.000
_cell.length_c   1.000
_cell.angle_alpha   90.00
_cell.angle_beta   90.00
_cell.angle_gamma   90.00
#
_symmetry.space_group_name_H-M   'P 1'
#
loop_
_entity.id
_entity.type
_entity.pdbx_description
1 polymer ?
#
loop_
_entity_poly.entity_id
_entity_poly.type
_entity_poly.pdbx_seq_one_letter_code
_entity_poly.pdbx_strand_id
1 'polypeptide(L)'
;MVRVLPDALGRDPTKSEEDCVELILVAGSIAAALVVAVILSVFGGREPRPTGPQHRLVVATATTLDGVTAHLQASFLQTVTDAATAGRDVDELVEAELEWSLRHLIGARAVAELPATGESVDELLSAPLAGVRIDYVTVESADVVVSPELRRLVRAGPDRWT
;
A
#
# COMPACT_ATOMS: atom_id res chain seq x y z
N MET A 1 -14.27 82.22 -21.23
CA MET A 1 -13.79 81.42 -20.08
C MET A 1 -14.11 79.96 -20.39
N VAL A 2 -13.16 79.23 -20.98
CA VAL A 2 -13.32 77.83 -21.39
C VAL A 2 -12.18 77.04 -20.74
N ARG A 3 -12.53 76.16 -19.79
CA ARG A 3 -11.62 75.14 -19.25
C ARG A 3 -11.71 73.92 -20.17
N VAL A 4 -10.60 73.53 -20.78
CA VAL A 4 -10.44 72.21 -21.40
C VAL A 4 -9.45 71.42 -20.55
N LEU A 5 -9.93 70.26 -20.09
CA LEU A 5 -9.25 69.26 -19.29
C LEU A 5 -8.17 68.56 -20.13
N PRO A 6 -6.96 68.27 -19.62
CA PRO A 6 -6.01 67.41 -20.31
C PRO A 6 -6.31 65.94 -19.98
N ASP A 7 -6.95 65.24 -20.90
CA ASP A 7 -6.97 63.77 -20.93
C ASP A 7 -6.06 63.30 -22.06
N ALA A 8 -4.94 62.68 -21.68
CA ALA A 8 -4.30 61.60 -22.41
C ALA A 8 -3.04 61.19 -21.63
N LEU A 9 -3.25 60.31 -20.65
CA LEU A 9 -2.19 59.46 -20.14
C LEU A 9 -1.65 58.67 -21.34
N GLY A 10 -0.43 58.99 -21.78
CA GLY A 10 0.28 58.24 -22.80
C GLY A 10 0.47 56.81 -22.32
N ARG A 11 -0.33 55.89 -22.86
CA ARG A 11 -0.15 54.45 -22.71
C ARG A 11 0.61 53.97 -23.94
N ASP A 12 1.90 53.73 -23.77
CA ASP A 12 2.77 53.22 -24.84
C ASP A 12 2.25 51.85 -25.32
N PRO A 13 1.87 51.71 -26.61
CA PRO A 13 1.29 50.47 -27.13
C PRO A 13 2.34 49.37 -27.34
N THR A 14 3.63 49.70 -27.36
CA THR A 14 4.73 48.75 -27.61
C THR A 14 5.00 47.79 -26.45
N LYS A 15 4.70 48.20 -25.22
CA LYS A 15 4.92 47.38 -24.02
C LYS A 15 3.98 46.16 -23.95
N SER A 16 2.81 46.23 -24.60
CA SER A 16 1.80 45.17 -24.55
C SER A 16 2.14 43.97 -25.44
N GLU A 17 2.95 44.15 -26.49
CA GLU A 17 3.33 43.07 -27.40
C GLU A 17 4.48 42.23 -26.83
N GLU A 18 5.45 42.88 -26.17
CA GLU A 18 6.58 42.20 -25.51
C GLU A 18 6.08 41.33 -24.33
N ASP A 19 5.17 41.86 -23.51
CA ASP A 19 4.56 41.14 -22.39
C ASP A 19 3.78 39.89 -22.85
N CYS A 20 3.15 39.92 -24.03
CA CYS A 20 2.40 38.79 -24.57
C CYS A 20 3.33 37.68 -25.09
N VAL A 21 4.44 38.05 -25.75
CA VAL A 21 5.44 37.08 -26.23
C VAL A 21 6.13 36.40 -25.04
N GLU A 22 6.46 37.16 -23.99
CA GLU A 22 7.05 36.62 -22.78
C GLU A 22 6.10 35.64 -22.06
N LEU A 23 4.80 36.01 -21.96
CA LEU A 23 3.79 35.14 -21.35
C LEU A 23 3.58 33.82 -22.12
N ILE A 24 3.60 33.87 -23.47
CA ILE A 24 3.46 32.69 -24.32
C ILE A 24 4.68 31.77 -24.19
N LEU A 25 5.89 32.34 -24.13
CA LEU A 25 7.13 31.55 -23.93
C LEU A 25 7.17 30.91 -22.55
N VAL A 26 6.78 31.64 -21.50
CA VAL A 26 6.71 31.10 -20.13
C VAL A 26 5.66 29.99 -20.05
N ALA A 27 4.44 30.21 -20.54
CA ALA A 27 3.39 29.20 -20.55
C ALA A 27 3.78 27.96 -21.37
N GLY A 28 4.41 28.15 -22.54
CA GLY A 28 4.91 27.07 -23.38
C GLY A 28 6.00 26.25 -22.70
N SER A 29 6.94 26.90 -21.99
CA SER A 29 8.00 26.22 -21.26
C SER A 29 7.48 25.42 -20.06
N ILE A 30 6.48 25.94 -19.34
CA ILE A 30 5.81 25.22 -18.24
C ILE A 30 5.05 24.01 -18.78
N ALA A 31 4.30 24.17 -19.88
CA ALA A 31 3.59 23.06 -20.51
C ALA A 31 4.56 21.98 -21.01
N ALA A 32 5.67 22.36 -21.65
CA ALA A 32 6.71 21.44 -22.08
C ALA A 32 7.37 20.72 -20.90
N ALA A 33 7.69 21.43 -19.81
CA ALA A 33 8.25 20.83 -18.61
C ALA A 33 7.28 19.84 -17.96
N LEU A 34 5.98 20.14 -17.92
CA LEU A 34 4.96 19.23 -17.42
C LEU A 34 4.83 17.98 -18.30
N VAL A 35 4.83 18.13 -19.61
CA VAL A 35 4.78 16.99 -20.55
C VAL A 35 6.03 16.11 -20.39
N VAL A 36 7.22 16.71 -20.29
CA VAL A 36 8.47 15.98 -20.04
C VAL A 36 8.42 15.28 -18.68
N ALA A 37 7.91 15.91 -17.63
CA ALA A 37 7.76 15.29 -16.32
C ALA A 37 6.76 14.12 -16.34
N VAL A 38 5.65 14.24 -17.07
CA VAL A 38 4.68 13.14 -17.26
C VAL A 38 5.32 12.00 -18.04
N ILE A 39 6.05 12.29 -19.12
CA ILE A 39 6.75 11.27 -19.90
C ILE A 39 7.83 10.60 -19.04
N LEU A 40 8.65 11.36 -18.30
CA LEU A 40 9.66 10.80 -17.41
C LEU A 40 9.03 10.02 -16.24
N SER A 41 7.85 10.39 -15.75
CA SER A 41 7.11 9.61 -14.76
C SER A 41 6.58 8.30 -15.35
N VAL A 42 6.06 8.35 -16.58
CA VAL A 42 5.54 7.16 -17.28
C VAL A 42 6.65 6.21 -17.72
N PHE A 43 7.79 6.75 -18.21
CA PHE A 43 8.87 5.99 -18.83
C PHE A 43 10.14 5.83 -17.98
N GLY A 44 10.40 6.73 -17.03
CA GLY A 44 11.63 6.79 -16.24
C GLY A 44 11.68 5.83 -15.05
N GLY A 45 10.56 5.25 -14.63
CA GLY A 45 10.49 4.27 -13.54
C GLY A 45 10.78 2.82 -13.95
N ARG A 46 11.60 2.58 -14.98
CA ARG A 46 12.07 1.23 -15.35
C ARG A 46 13.38 0.92 -14.64
N GLU A 47 13.37 0.94 -13.31
CA GLU A 47 14.40 0.18 -12.61
C GLU A 47 14.13 -1.31 -12.87
N PRO A 48 15.13 -2.09 -13.30
CA PRO A 48 14.96 -3.51 -13.48
C PRO A 48 14.59 -4.11 -12.13
N ARG A 49 13.32 -4.49 -11.97
CA ARG A 49 12.82 -5.15 -10.76
C ARG A 49 13.68 -6.40 -10.57
N PRO A 50 14.22 -6.67 -9.37
CA PRO A 50 14.99 -7.87 -9.13
C PRO A 50 14.11 -9.10 -9.37
N THR A 51 14.34 -9.75 -10.50
CA THR A 51 13.70 -11.01 -10.90
C THR A 51 14.41 -12.13 -10.17
N GLY A 52 14.03 -12.33 -8.91
CA GLY A 52 14.61 -13.34 -8.03
C GLY A 52 13.70 -13.61 -6.85
N PRO A 53 13.96 -14.68 -6.10
CA PRO A 53 13.22 -14.99 -4.89
C PRO A 53 13.40 -13.86 -3.86
N GLN A 54 12.30 -13.31 -3.36
CA GLN A 54 12.28 -12.25 -2.37
C GLN A 54 11.58 -12.73 -1.10
N HIS A 55 12.32 -12.69 0.01
CA HIS A 55 11.76 -12.96 1.33
C HIS A 55 11.06 -11.72 1.85
N ARG A 56 9.82 -11.88 2.31
CA ARG A 56 8.97 -10.80 2.81
C ARG A 56 8.20 -11.22 4.04
N LEU A 57 7.65 -10.22 4.72
CA LEU A 57 6.80 -10.37 5.90
C LEU A 57 5.43 -9.79 5.60
N VAL A 58 4.40 -10.42 6.15
CA VAL A 58 3.03 -9.92 6.16
C VAL A 58 2.50 -10.06 7.58
N VAL A 59 1.70 -9.09 7.99
CA VAL A 59 1.16 -9.01 9.34
C VAL A 59 -0.33 -8.80 9.26
N ALA A 60 -1.08 -9.60 10.01
CA ALA A 60 -2.53 -9.52 10.07
C ALA A 60 -3.01 -9.46 11.52
N THR A 61 -3.98 -8.58 11.77
CA THR A 61 -4.67 -8.51 13.06
C THR A 61 -6.17 -8.66 12.83
N ALA A 62 -6.80 -9.60 13.55
CA ALA A 62 -8.23 -9.81 13.48
C ALA A 62 -8.75 -10.44 14.79
N THR A 63 -10.06 -10.46 14.93
CA THR A 63 -10.72 -11.12 16.07
C THR A 63 -11.06 -12.55 15.68
N THR A 64 -10.62 -13.49 16.51
CA THR A 64 -10.91 -14.93 16.41
C THR A 64 -12.40 -15.24 16.61
N LEU A 65 -12.79 -16.47 16.27
CA LEU A 65 -14.16 -16.96 16.42
C LEU A 65 -14.66 -16.87 17.88
N ASP A 66 -13.77 -17.06 18.86
CA ASP A 66 -14.05 -16.97 20.30
C ASP A 66 -13.93 -15.54 20.86
N GLY A 67 -13.78 -14.53 19.99
CA GLY A 67 -13.85 -13.12 20.36
C GLY A 67 -12.53 -12.54 20.89
N VAL A 68 -11.41 -13.22 20.69
CA VAL A 68 -10.09 -12.76 21.13
C VAL A 68 -9.34 -12.12 19.96
N THR A 69 -8.75 -10.95 20.18
CA THR A 69 -7.91 -10.31 19.15
C THR A 69 -6.58 -11.05 19.03
N ALA A 70 -6.29 -11.57 17.85
CA ALA A 70 -5.03 -12.23 17.52
C ALA A 70 -4.26 -11.43 16.47
N HIS A 71 -2.95 -11.54 16.54
CA HIS A 71 -1.96 -10.91 15.68
C HIS A 71 -1.04 -12.01 15.14
N LEU A 72 -1.09 -12.24 13.83
CA LEU A 72 -0.23 -13.20 13.16
C LEU A 72 0.75 -12.46 12.25
N GLN A 73 2.03 -12.80 12.40
CA GLN A 73 3.09 -12.42 11.47
C GLN A 73 3.53 -13.67 10.72
N ALA A 74 3.54 -13.60 9.39
CA ALA A 74 4.03 -14.68 8.55
C ALA A 74 5.12 -14.16 7.60
N SER A 75 6.14 -14.98 7.37
CA SER A 75 7.09 -14.79 6.29
C SER A 75 6.69 -15.57 5.06
N PHE A 76 7.03 -15.04 3.90
CA PHE A 76 6.76 -15.70 2.63
C PHE A 76 7.89 -15.44 1.64
N LEU A 77 8.07 -16.40 0.73
CA LEU A 77 8.97 -16.26 -0.40
C LEU A 77 8.16 -16.07 -1.67
N GLN A 78 8.35 -14.92 -2.31
CA GLN A 78 7.73 -14.64 -3.60
C GLN A 78 8.78 -14.67 -4.71
N THR A 79 8.37 -15.16 -5.87
CA THR A 79 9.16 -15.15 -7.10
C THR A 79 8.30 -14.54 -8.20
N VAL A 80 8.71 -13.39 -8.75
CA VAL A 80 8.07 -12.80 -9.93
C VAL A 80 8.48 -13.62 -11.16
N THR A 81 7.53 -14.36 -11.72
CA THR A 81 7.75 -15.24 -12.88
C THR A 81 7.59 -14.51 -14.21
N ASP A 82 6.75 -13.47 -14.25
CA ASP A 82 6.57 -12.60 -15.40
C ASP A 82 6.29 -11.15 -14.98
N ALA A 83 7.30 -10.30 -15.13
CA ALA A 83 7.22 -8.89 -14.77
C ALA A 83 6.24 -8.08 -15.64
N ALA A 84 5.97 -8.51 -16.87
CA ALA A 84 5.02 -7.81 -17.75
C ALA A 84 3.57 -8.01 -17.27
N THR A 85 3.29 -9.21 -16.76
CA THR A 85 1.96 -9.60 -16.26
C THR A 85 1.71 -9.19 -14.81
N ALA A 86 2.74 -9.22 -13.95
CA ALA A 86 2.67 -8.84 -12.54
C ALA A 86 2.31 -7.36 -12.31
N GLY A 87 2.77 -6.47 -13.18
CA GLY A 87 2.58 -5.03 -13.02
C GLY A 87 3.53 -4.38 -11.99
N ARG A 88 3.35 -3.07 -11.76
CA ARG A 88 4.24 -2.27 -10.90
C ARG A 88 3.99 -2.49 -9.40
N ASP A 89 2.74 -2.72 -9.02
CA ASP A 89 2.33 -2.75 -7.61
C ASP A 89 2.08 -4.17 -7.10
N VAL A 90 2.68 -5.17 -7.77
CA VAL A 90 2.44 -6.58 -7.47
C VAL A 90 2.80 -6.95 -6.04
N ASP A 91 3.84 -6.33 -5.51
CA ASP A 91 4.30 -6.55 -4.15
C ASP A 91 3.25 -6.14 -3.11
N GLU A 92 2.65 -4.96 -3.31
CA GLU A 92 1.57 -4.45 -2.46
C GLU A 92 0.30 -5.28 -2.62
N LEU A 93 0.02 -5.74 -3.85
CA LEU A 93 -1.10 -6.63 -4.14
C LEU A 93 -0.95 -7.99 -3.43
N VAL A 94 0.23 -8.60 -3.51
CA VAL A 94 0.56 -9.87 -2.82
C VAL A 94 0.42 -9.71 -1.32
N GLU A 95 0.99 -8.64 -0.76
CA GLU A 95 0.93 -8.35 0.68
C GLU A 95 -0.52 -8.14 1.15
N ALA A 96 -1.32 -7.37 0.41
CA ALA A 96 -2.73 -7.14 0.73
C ALA A 96 -3.58 -8.42 0.65
N GLU A 97 -3.34 -9.28 -0.35
CA GLU A 97 -4.06 -10.55 -0.51
C GLU A 97 -3.70 -11.54 0.61
N LEU A 98 -2.40 -11.66 0.93
CA LEU A 98 -1.94 -12.49 2.04
C LEU A 98 -2.45 -11.97 3.38
N GLU A 99 -2.44 -10.65 3.58
CA GLU A 99 -2.99 -10.03 4.79
C GLU A 99 -4.49 -10.34 4.91
N TRP A 100 -5.27 -10.13 3.84
CA TRP A 100 -6.69 -10.44 3.83
C TRP A 100 -6.96 -11.90 4.15
N SER A 101 -6.19 -12.81 3.54
CA SER A 101 -6.31 -14.25 3.76
C SER A 101 -5.95 -14.67 5.19
N LEU A 102 -4.91 -14.07 5.78
CA LEU A 102 -4.55 -14.27 7.18
C LEU A 102 -5.63 -13.73 8.14
N ARG A 103 -6.19 -12.55 7.86
CA ARG A 103 -7.31 -12.01 8.66
C ARG A 103 -8.52 -12.94 8.58
N HIS A 104 -8.80 -13.50 7.41
CA HIS A 104 -9.88 -14.48 7.23
C HIS A 104 -9.62 -15.75 8.04
N LEU A 105 -8.40 -16.28 7.98
CA LEU A 105 -7.97 -17.44 8.77
C LEU A 105 -8.17 -17.19 10.27
N ILE A 106 -7.70 -16.04 10.78
CA ILE A 106 -7.88 -15.66 12.18
C ILE A 106 -9.37 -15.63 12.53
N GLY A 107 -10.20 -14.97 11.71
CA GLY A 107 -11.63 -14.85 11.96
C GLY A 107 -12.42 -16.16 11.86
N ALA A 108 -11.89 -17.15 11.15
CA ALA A 108 -12.54 -18.44 10.96
C ALA A 108 -12.20 -19.47 12.06
N ARG A 109 -11.23 -19.20 12.94
CA ARG A 109 -10.71 -20.17 13.91
C ARG A 109 -10.80 -19.65 15.35
N ALA A 110 -10.89 -20.58 16.30
CA ALA A 110 -10.69 -20.28 17.71
C ALA A 110 -9.18 -20.07 18.00
N VAL A 111 -8.83 -19.37 19.08
CA VAL A 111 -7.42 -19.13 19.47
C VAL A 111 -6.58 -20.42 19.51
N ALA A 112 -7.14 -21.51 20.04
CA ALA A 112 -6.43 -22.78 20.18
C ALA A 112 -6.15 -23.51 18.84
N GLU A 113 -6.78 -23.06 17.76
CA GLU A 113 -6.68 -23.64 16.41
C GLU A 113 -5.87 -22.75 15.46
N LEU A 114 -5.37 -21.61 15.94
CA LEU A 114 -4.48 -20.76 15.17
C LEU A 114 -3.14 -21.47 14.91
N PRO A 115 -2.54 -21.27 13.72
CA PRO A 115 -1.26 -21.88 13.38
C PRO A 115 -0.17 -21.39 14.35
N ALA A 116 0.68 -22.33 14.77
CA ALA A 116 1.77 -22.04 15.67
C ALA A 116 2.97 -21.42 14.94
N THR A 117 3.85 -20.75 15.68
CA THR A 117 5.15 -20.30 15.13
C THR A 117 5.91 -21.48 14.50
N GLY A 118 6.38 -21.29 13.27
CA GLY A 118 7.08 -22.27 12.46
C GLY A 118 6.16 -23.16 11.61
N GLU A 119 4.83 -23.03 11.74
CA GLU A 119 3.88 -23.79 10.94
C GLU A 119 3.71 -23.18 9.54
N SER A 120 3.62 -24.04 8.53
CA SER A 120 3.32 -23.63 7.16
C SER A 120 1.82 -23.45 6.98
N VAL A 121 1.42 -22.40 6.28
CA VAL A 121 0.02 -22.08 6.04
C VAL A 121 -0.29 -22.22 4.55
N ASP A 122 -0.24 -23.46 4.07
CA ASP A 122 -0.31 -23.79 2.63
C ASP A 122 -1.65 -23.39 2.00
N GLU A 123 -2.72 -23.27 2.79
CA GLU A 123 -4.04 -22.79 2.35
C GLU A 123 -3.98 -21.35 1.79
N LEU A 124 -3.01 -20.53 2.21
CA LEU A 124 -2.79 -19.17 1.70
C LEU A 124 -2.14 -19.15 0.31
N LEU A 125 -1.60 -20.28 -0.17
CA LEU A 125 -1.00 -20.40 -1.50
C LEU A 125 -2.05 -20.56 -2.61
N SER A 126 -3.33 -20.64 -2.26
CA SER A 126 -4.41 -21.03 -3.16
C SER A 126 -4.86 -19.92 -4.13
N ALA A 127 -4.47 -18.66 -3.90
CA ALA A 127 -4.85 -17.53 -4.74
C ALA A 127 -3.77 -17.28 -5.81
N PRO A 128 -3.98 -17.70 -7.08
CA PRO A 128 -3.01 -17.45 -8.13
C PRO A 128 -2.98 -15.95 -8.48
N LEU A 129 -1.86 -15.29 -8.18
CA LEU A 129 -1.57 -13.94 -8.64
C LEU A 129 -0.82 -14.00 -9.98
N ALA A 130 -1.33 -13.28 -10.97
CA ALA A 130 -0.80 -13.35 -12.32
C ALA A 130 0.68 -12.87 -12.36
N GLY A 131 1.58 -13.70 -12.90
CA GLY A 131 3.00 -13.36 -13.00
C GLY A 131 3.80 -13.47 -11.70
N VAL A 132 3.21 -14.01 -10.62
CA VAL A 132 3.87 -14.26 -9.34
C VAL A 132 3.63 -15.67 -8.86
N ARG A 133 4.67 -16.26 -8.27
CA ARG A 133 4.59 -17.52 -7.54
C ARG A 133 4.98 -17.26 -6.08
N ILE A 134 4.17 -17.73 -5.15
CA ILE A 134 4.52 -17.78 -3.73
C ILE A 134 4.96 -19.22 -3.45
N ASP A 135 6.19 -19.39 -2.96
CA ASP A 135 6.78 -20.72 -2.78
C ASP A 135 6.42 -21.33 -1.41
N TYR A 136 6.36 -20.51 -0.35
CA TYR A 136 5.92 -20.91 0.99
C TYR A 136 5.41 -19.69 1.78
N VAL A 137 4.58 -19.97 2.79
CA VAL A 137 4.15 -19.01 3.82
C VAL A 137 4.30 -19.67 5.19
N THR A 138 5.09 -19.10 6.08
CA THR A 138 5.42 -19.66 7.40
C THR A 138 5.11 -18.65 8.48
N VAL A 139 4.42 -19.08 9.54
CA VAL A 139 4.14 -18.19 10.68
C VAL A 139 5.44 -17.94 11.46
N GLU A 140 5.81 -16.69 11.63
CA GLU A 140 6.95 -16.30 12.47
C GLU A 140 6.53 -15.92 13.89
N SER A 141 5.37 -15.26 14.04
CA SER A 141 4.82 -14.91 15.36
C SER A 141 3.31 -15.09 15.39
N ALA A 142 2.81 -15.56 16.53
CA ALA A 142 1.41 -15.66 16.84
C ALA A 142 1.15 -15.08 18.23
N ASP A 143 0.68 -13.84 18.28
CA ASP A 143 0.43 -13.09 19.51
C ASP A 143 -1.07 -12.93 19.73
N VAL A 144 -1.52 -13.06 20.98
CA VAL A 144 -2.94 -12.95 21.34
C VAL A 144 -3.12 -11.86 22.38
N VAL A 145 -3.93 -10.85 22.05
CA VAL A 145 -4.25 -9.76 22.97
C VAL A 145 -5.43 -10.17 23.84
N VAL A 146 -5.11 -10.64 25.05
CA VAL A 146 -6.13 -10.99 26.04
C VAL A 146 -6.61 -9.73 26.76
N SER A 147 -7.88 -9.36 26.54
CA SER A 147 -8.50 -8.22 27.22
C SER A 147 -8.42 -8.38 28.75
N PRO A 148 -8.34 -7.27 29.52
CA PRO A 148 -8.35 -7.33 30.98
C PRO A 148 -9.55 -8.09 31.55
N GLU A 149 -10.72 -7.97 30.91
CA GLU A 149 -11.97 -8.63 31.29
C GLU A 149 -11.88 -10.15 31.11
N LEU A 150 -11.30 -10.61 30.00
CA LEU A 150 -11.09 -12.04 29.75
C LEU A 150 -10.05 -12.62 30.72
N ARG A 151 -8.99 -11.86 31.03
CA ARG A 151 -8.01 -12.23 32.06
C ARG A 151 -8.64 -12.39 33.44
N ARG A 152 -9.65 -11.59 33.78
CA ARG A 152 -10.40 -11.72 35.05
C ARG A 152 -11.28 -12.96 35.06
N LEU A 153 -11.92 -13.30 33.93
CA LEU A 153 -12.75 -14.51 33.80
C LEU A 153 -11.91 -15.80 33.86
N VAL A 154 -10.77 -15.84 33.19
CA VAL A 154 -9.86 -17.01 33.22
C VAL A 154 -9.26 -17.23 34.61
N ARG A 155 -8.92 -16.15 35.34
CA ARG A 155 -8.49 -16.26 36.75
C ARG A 155 -9.60 -16.66 37.71
N ALA A 156 -10.87 -16.58 37.31
CA ALA A 156 -12.03 -16.81 38.18
C ALA A 156 -12.59 -18.25 38.13
N GLY A 157 -11.97 -19.20 37.41
CA GLY A 157 -12.36 -20.61 37.46
C GLY A 157 -11.16 -21.56 37.44
N PRO A 158 -11.26 -22.81 37.95
CA PRO A 158 -12.32 -23.46 38.72
C PRO A 158 -11.84 -23.97 40.10
N ASP A 159 -11.38 -23.11 41.01
CA ASP A 159 -11.04 -23.52 42.40
C ASP A 159 -12.26 -23.56 43.35
N ARG A 160 -13.47 -23.80 42.80
CA ARG A 160 -14.72 -23.82 43.59
C ARG A 160 -15.51 -25.13 43.47
N TRP A 161 -14.84 -26.27 43.31
CA TRP A 161 -15.49 -27.58 43.48
C TRP A 161 -14.49 -28.64 43.96
N THR A 162 -13.94 -28.50 45.17
CA THR A 162 -13.52 -29.62 46.05
C THR A 162 -13.35 -29.11 47.47
#